data_AF-A0A3B8L0C7-F1
#
_entry.id   AF-A0A3B8L0C7-F1
#
_cell.length_a   1.000
_cell.length_b   1.000
_cell.length_c   1.000
_cell.angle_alpha   90.00
_cell.angle_beta   90.00
_cell.angle_gamma   90.00
#
_symmetry.space_group_name_H-M   'P 1'
#
loop_
_entity.id
_entity.type
_entity.pdbx_description
1 polymer ?
#
loop_
_entity_poly.entity_id
_entity_poly.type
_entity_poly.pdbx_seq_one_letter_code
_entity_poly.pdbx_strand_id
1 'polypeptide(L)'
;MAKPMRNGLSLLLGLLLTTPVVSGGELVWIEEDGTTVEPASLLKAAVSESHLGFPDDDNGPGTLLSWRYGEGNSGGPDLDAPLVTDRPDFTEASSTVGRGVLQIEFGYTLTLDDEPGSKQRIHSAGEPLLRWGMGADWLELRLALFPIHQRTDDGSGWRSIGGTEDLYLGTKIALTSQECHWPETALIVQATVPTGSNQLTNRDVLPGVNLLYSWELNESVALGGSTQANRAIDGGSGEAYSEIAQSATVVLDLSDRVGMFTEWFAMFPNGADTAQVEHYLDGGFTFLLSNDVQFDVRAGYGMNRAAADFFAGAGLSIRFK
;
A
#
# COMPACT_ATOMS: atom_id res chain seq x y z
N MET A 1 13.69 29.58 27.10
CA MET A 1 13.36 29.39 25.67
C MET A 1 12.69 28.03 25.57
N ALA A 2 11.37 27.99 25.39
CA ALA A 2 10.66 26.73 25.17
C ALA A 2 11.02 26.21 23.78
N LYS A 3 11.49 24.97 23.70
CA LYS A 3 11.70 24.25 22.42
C LYS A 3 10.31 24.11 21.77
N PRO A 4 10.15 24.33 20.45
CA PRO A 4 8.87 24.08 19.80
C PRO A 4 8.50 22.61 20.00
N MET A 5 7.30 22.35 20.52
CA MET A 5 6.72 21.00 20.52
C MET A 5 6.70 20.50 19.09
N ARG A 6 7.37 19.38 18.82
CA ARG A 6 7.25 18.67 17.56
C ARG A 6 5.79 18.20 17.45
N ASN A 7 5.17 18.41 16.29
CA ASN A 7 3.81 17.92 16.03
C ASN A 7 3.80 16.38 16.01
N GLY A 8 2.64 15.75 16.26
CA GLY A 8 2.51 14.28 16.31
C GLY A 8 3.05 13.58 15.06
N LEU A 9 2.92 14.21 13.89
CA LEU A 9 3.46 13.72 12.61
C LEU A 9 4.99 13.66 12.57
N SER A 10 5.69 14.66 13.13
CA SER A 10 7.16 14.65 13.22
C SER A 10 7.68 13.60 14.19
N LEU A 11 6.90 13.19 15.19
CA LEU A 11 7.26 12.07 16.07
C LEU A 11 7.03 10.73 15.38
N LEU A 12 5.91 10.57 14.64
CA LEU A 12 5.61 9.34 13.92
C LEU A 12 6.65 9.02 12.83
N LEU A 13 7.10 10.03 12.08
CA LEU A 13 8.19 9.90 11.11
C LEU A 13 9.52 9.53 11.78
N GLY A 14 9.77 10.02 13.00
CA GLY A 14 10.95 9.66 13.79
C GLY A 14 10.95 8.21 14.27
N LEU A 15 9.77 7.66 14.57
CA LEU A 15 9.61 6.25 14.95
C LEU A 15 9.93 5.29 13.79
N LEU A 16 9.47 5.59 12.57
CA LEU A 16 9.77 4.78 11.38
C LEU A 16 11.28 4.68 11.06
N LEU A 17 12.08 5.62 11.59
CA LEU A 17 13.53 5.72 11.36
C LEU A 17 14.38 5.23 12.53
N THR A 18 13.78 4.83 13.65
CA THR A 18 14.52 4.36 14.84
C THR A 18 14.31 2.85 15.05
N THR A 19 15.22 2.20 15.80
CA THR A 19 15.05 0.80 16.20
C THR A 19 14.42 0.71 17.59
N PRO A 20 13.34 -0.07 17.78
CA PRO A 20 12.72 -0.22 19.10
C PRO A 20 13.64 -0.97 20.08
N VAL A 21 13.46 -0.71 21.38
CA VAL A 21 14.19 -1.39 22.46
C VAL A 21 13.19 -2.12 23.35
N VAL A 22 13.52 -3.36 23.73
CA VAL A 22 12.71 -4.12 24.69
C VAL A 22 13.15 -3.76 26.10
N SER A 23 12.23 -3.22 26.90
CA SER A 23 12.42 -2.93 28.32
C SER A 23 11.25 -3.49 29.11
N GLY A 24 11.52 -4.33 30.11
CA GLY A 24 10.47 -4.89 30.98
C GLY A 24 9.49 -5.88 30.30
N GLY A 25 9.75 -6.31 29.06
CA GLY A 25 8.86 -7.20 28.31
C GLY A 25 7.91 -6.49 27.35
N GLU A 26 7.96 -5.16 27.29
CA GLU A 26 7.20 -4.34 26.33
C GLU A 26 8.14 -3.66 25.33
N LEU A 27 7.61 -3.40 24.13
CA LEU A 27 8.29 -2.68 23.06
C LEU A 27 8.17 -1.18 23.35
N VAL A 28 9.29 -0.51 23.60
CA VAL A 28 9.32 0.91 23.97
C VAL A 28 10.26 1.67 23.03
N TRP A 29 9.85 2.89 22.66
CA TRP A 29 10.66 3.80 21.87
C TRP A 29 11.33 4.82 22.78
N ILE A 30 12.64 5.04 22.58
CA ILE A 30 13.44 5.96 23.38
C ILE A 30 13.81 7.14 22.49
N GLU A 31 13.37 8.34 22.86
CA GLU A 31 13.76 9.56 22.16
C GLU A 31 15.24 9.91 22.40
N GLU A 32 15.79 10.83 21.61
CA GLU A 32 17.19 11.32 21.77
C GLU A 32 17.48 11.90 23.17
N ASP A 33 16.45 12.30 23.92
CA ASP A 33 16.58 12.81 25.29
C ASP A 33 16.44 11.73 26.39
N GLY A 34 16.25 10.47 25.99
CA GLY A 34 16.13 9.33 26.91
C GLY A 34 14.72 9.12 27.47
N THR A 35 13.72 9.89 27.04
CA THR A 35 12.33 9.65 27.43
C THR A 35 11.76 8.39 26.77
N THR A 36 11.03 7.60 27.55
CA THR A 36 10.32 6.42 27.07
C THR A 36 8.92 6.84 26.67
N VAL A 37 8.54 6.54 25.43
CA VAL A 37 7.20 6.85 24.95
C VAL A 37 6.52 5.57 24.50
N GLU A 38 5.31 5.35 25.01
CA GLU A 38 4.51 4.21 24.57
C GLU A 38 4.01 4.45 23.15
N PRO A 39 4.25 3.53 22.20
CA PRO A 39 3.86 3.72 20.81
C PRO A 39 2.37 4.01 20.62
N ALA A 40 1.51 3.41 21.46
CA ALA A 40 0.06 3.65 21.44
C ALA A 40 -0.32 5.10 21.81
N SER A 41 0.45 5.76 22.68
CA SER A 41 0.17 7.14 23.09
C SER A 41 0.49 8.15 21.99
N LEU A 42 1.56 7.90 21.22
CA LEU A 42 1.94 8.72 20.07
C LEU A 42 0.98 8.55 18.90
N LEU A 43 0.53 7.31 18.67
CA LEU A 43 -0.51 7.01 17.70
C LEU A 43 -1.79 7.79 18.00
N LYS A 44 -2.26 7.74 19.26
CA LYS A 44 -3.44 8.47 19.72
C LYS A 44 -3.28 9.98 19.57
N ALA A 45 -2.12 10.52 19.92
CA ALA A 45 -1.85 11.95 19.78
C ALA A 45 -1.89 12.39 18.31
N ALA A 46 -1.21 11.65 17.42
CA ALA A 46 -1.21 11.93 15.98
C ALA A 46 -2.63 11.83 15.38
N VAL A 47 -3.40 10.82 15.76
CA VAL A 47 -4.80 10.65 15.36
C VAL A 47 -5.67 11.84 15.82
N SER A 48 -5.50 12.30 17.07
CA SER A 48 -6.31 13.37 17.66
C SER A 48 -6.03 14.77 17.11
N GLU A 49 -4.86 15.03 16.52
CA GLU A 49 -4.47 16.36 16.02
C GLU A 49 -4.84 16.60 14.53
N SER A 50 -5.53 15.66 13.87
CA SER A 50 -5.74 15.62 12.40
C SER A 50 -6.79 16.58 11.83
N HIS A 51 -7.26 17.58 12.60
CA HIS A 51 -8.34 18.47 12.19
C HIS A 51 -7.84 19.55 11.20
N LEU A 52 -8.19 19.41 9.91
CA LEU A 52 -8.02 20.45 8.89
C LEU A 52 -9.09 21.56 8.97
N GLY A 53 -9.63 21.85 10.15
CA GLY A 53 -10.65 22.89 10.36
C GLY A 53 -12.08 22.49 9.99
N PHE A 54 -12.37 21.19 9.83
CA PHE A 54 -13.73 20.68 9.71
C PHE A 54 -14.36 20.49 11.11
N PRO A 55 -15.65 20.85 11.31
CA PRO A 55 -16.35 20.64 12.58
C PRO A 55 -16.39 19.16 12.98
N ASP A 56 -16.33 18.88 14.29
CA ASP A 56 -16.34 17.51 14.85
C ASP A 56 -17.67 16.77 14.63
N ASP A 57 -18.73 17.52 14.34
CA ASP A 57 -20.14 17.14 14.48
C ASP A 57 -20.82 16.72 13.18
N ASP A 58 -20.15 16.84 12.03
CA ASP A 58 -20.53 16.15 10.80
C ASP A 58 -19.26 15.50 10.23
N ASN A 59 -19.29 14.20 9.93
CA ASN A 59 -18.18 13.49 9.28
C ASN A 59 -17.84 14.05 7.87
N GLY A 60 -18.54 15.10 7.44
CA GLY A 60 -18.46 15.63 6.10
C GLY A 60 -19.06 14.62 5.13
N PRO A 61 -18.91 14.86 3.82
CA PRO A 61 -19.24 13.83 2.84
C PRO A 61 -18.26 12.66 2.96
N GLY A 62 -18.72 11.43 2.74
CA GLY A 62 -17.84 10.26 2.73
C GLY A 62 -16.96 10.16 1.47
N THR A 63 -17.39 10.80 0.39
CA THR A 63 -16.66 10.89 -0.90
C THR A 63 -16.62 12.34 -1.38
N LEU A 64 -15.61 12.70 -2.18
CA LEU A 64 -15.45 14.08 -2.66
C LEU A 64 -16.53 14.50 -3.67
N LEU A 65 -16.98 13.56 -4.50
CA LEU A 65 -17.96 13.73 -5.56
C LEU A 65 -19.11 12.72 -5.37
N SER A 66 -20.19 12.94 -6.12
CA SER A 66 -21.31 12.01 -6.23
C SER A 66 -21.71 11.82 -7.69
N TRP A 67 -22.25 10.64 -7.99
CA TRP A 67 -22.89 10.40 -9.27
C TRP A 67 -24.16 11.23 -9.38
N ARG A 68 -24.48 11.70 -10.59
CA ARG A 68 -25.63 12.59 -10.88
C ARG A 68 -26.99 12.07 -10.37
N TYR A 69 -27.12 10.76 -10.18
CA TYR A 69 -28.35 10.08 -9.77
C TYR A 69 -28.25 9.38 -8.41
N GLY A 70 -27.15 9.56 -7.67
CA GLY A 70 -26.94 8.91 -6.36
C GLY A 70 -27.67 9.61 -5.21
N GLU A 71 -27.76 8.93 -4.06
CA GLU A 71 -28.45 9.45 -2.86
C GLU A 71 -27.67 10.56 -2.11
N GLY A 72 -26.53 11.00 -2.65
CA GLY A 72 -25.68 12.05 -2.09
C GLY A 72 -24.25 11.55 -1.91
N ASN A 73 -23.44 12.25 -1.10
CA ASN A 73 -22.08 11.79 -0.76
C ASN A 73 -22.12 10.92 0.51
N SER A 74 -23.00 9.92 0.54
CA SER A 74 -23.28 9.03 1.68
C SER A 74 -22.36 7.81 1.79
N GLY A 75 -21.28 7.76 1.00
CA GLY A 75 -20.26 6.72 1.08
C GLY A 75 -19.31 6.89 2.26
N GLY A 76 -18.08 6.40 2.10
CA GLY A 76 -17.05 6.42 3.13
C GLY A 76 -16.97 5.11 3.91
N PRO A 77 -15.85 4.87 4.60
CA PRO A 77 -15.61 3.60 5.28
C PRO A 77 -16.49 3.44 6.51
N ASP A 78 -17.17 2.29 6.61
CA ASP A 78 -17.84 1.87 7.83
C ASP A 78 -16.81 1.34 8.83
N LEU A 79 -16.66 2.05 9.95
CA LEU A 79 -15.72 1.68 10.99
C LEU A 79 -16.19 0.48 11.82
N ASP A 80 -17.48 0.17 11.83
CA ASP A 80 -17.99 -1.03 12.50
C ASP A 80 -17.90 -2.28 11.62
N ALA A 81 -17.77 -2.11 10.30
CA ALA A 81 -17.51 -3.18 9.34
C ALA A 81 -16.05 -3.69 9.40
N PRO A 82 -15.75 -4.87 8.82
CA PRO A 82 -14.38 -5.34 8.61
C PRO A 82 -13.50 -4.30 7.90
N LEU A 83 -12.23 -4.21 8.31
CA LEU A 83 -11.26 -3.35 7.64
C LEU A 83 -11.08 -3.72 6.17
N VAL A 84 -10.89 -2.71 5.32
CA VAL A 84 -10.56 -2.88 3.91
C VAL A 84 -9.08 -2.60 3.72
N THR A 85 -8.36 -3.57 3.16
CA THR A 85 -6.91 -3.53 3.01
C THR A 85 -6.52 -3.30 1.56
N ASP A 86 -5.32 -2.74 1.38
CA ASP A 86 -4.67 -2.59 0.07
C ASP A 86 -3.87 -3.85 -0.29
N ARG A 87 -3.69 -4.78 0.66
CA ARG A 87 -3.18 -6.14 0.48
C ARG A 87 -4.31 -7.17 0.49
N PRO A 88 -4.11 -8.38 -0.06
CA PRO A 88 -2.88 -8.93 -0.66
C PRO A 88 -2.64 -8.63 -2.14
N ASP A 89 -3.63 -8.15 -2.89
CA ASP A 89 -3.53 -8.00 -4.35
C ASP A 89 -2.72 -6.77 -4.79
N PHE A 90 -2.45 -6.67 -6.09
CA PHE A 90 -1.84 -5.49 -6.73
C PHE A 90 -2.85 -4.34 -6.85
N THR A 91 -4.14 -4.65 -6.95
CA THR A 91 -5.24 -3.69 -7.02
C THR A 91 -5.54 -3.08 -5.65
N GLU A 92 -5.11 -1.85 -5.45
CA GLU A 92 -5.42 -1.07 -4.25
C GLU A 92 -6.94 -0.88 -4.07
N ALA A 93 -7.41 -0.80 -2.82
CA ALA A 93 -8.82 -0.60 -2.53
C ALA A 93 -9.30 0.80 -2.95
N SER A 94 -10.48 0.89 -3.58
CA SER A 94 -11.12 2.15 -3.97
C SER A 94 -11.68 2.97 -2.80
N SER A 95 -11.64 2.43 -1.58
CA SER A 95 -12.04 3.12 -0.36
C SER A 95 -10.84 3.62 0.45
N THR A 96 -11.08 4.67 1.22
CA THR A 96 -10.14 5.23 2.19
C THR A 96 -10.29 4.54 3.55
N VAL A 97 -9.31 4.71 4.45
CA VAL A 97 -9.39 4.18 5.83
C VAL A 97 -10.37 4.95 6.73
N GLY A 98 -10.72 6.19 6.38
CA GLY A 98 -11.67 7.01 7.12
C GLY A 98 -11.01 8.02 8.06
N ARG A 99 -11.73 9.08 8.39
CA ARG A 99 -11.18 10.21 9.15
C ARG A 99 -10.70 9.77 10.53
N GLY A 100 -9.47 10.15 10.87
CA GLY A 100 -8.85 9.81 12.15
C GLY A 100 -8.39 8.35 12.24
N VAL A 101 -8.64 7.54 11.23
CA VAL A 101 -8.23 6.14 11.24
C VAL A 101 -6.81 6.00 10.77
N LEU A 102 -6.04 5.20 11.49
CA LEU A 102 -4.74 4.73 11.05
C LEU A 102 -4.81 3.23 10.76
N GLN A 103 -4.43 2.82 9.56
CA GLN A 103 -4.23 1.42 9.21
C GLN A 103 -2.77 1.19 8.86
N ILE A 104 -2.22 0.08 9.35
CA ILE A 104 -0.86 -0.34 9.06
C ILE A 104 -0.93 -1.73 8.46
N GLU A 105 -0.35 -1.89 7.28
CA GLU A 105 -0.29 -3.16 6.56
C GLU A 105 1.18 -3.59 6.49
N PHE A 106 1.44 -4.84 6.85
CA PHE A 106 2.76 -5.45 6.81
C PHE A 106 2.75 -6.63 5.85
N GLY A 107 3.89 -6.89 5.22
CA GLY A 107 4.01 -7.94 4.23
C GLY A 107 5.35 -8.64 4.23
N TYR A 108 5.33 -9.85 3.71
CA TYR A 108 6.51 -10.55 3.22
C TYR A 108 6.20 -11.08 1.82
N THR A 109 7.12 -10.86 0.89
CA THR A 109 7.04 -11.36 -0.48
C THR A 109 8.35 -12.05 -0.85
N LEU A 110 8.23 -13.28 -1.34
CA LEU A 110 9.29 -13.99 -2.05
C LEU A 110 9.02 -13.88 -3.55
N THR A 111 9.99 -13.41 -4.32
CA THR A 111 9.97 -13.43 -5.78
C THR A 111 11.11 -14.29 -6.30
N LEU A 112 10.79 -15.16 -7.25
CA LEU A 112 11.72 -16.04 -7.94
C LEU A 112 11.67 -15.75 -9.43
N ASP A 113 12.83 -15.62 -10.05
CA ASP A 113 12.98 -15.36 -11.47
C ASP A 113 14.22 -16.10 -11.99
N ASP A 114 14.00 -17.14 -12.81
CA ASP A 114 15.04 -18.03 -13.33
C ASP A 114 15.14 -17.90 -14.86
N GLU A 115 15.87 -16.89 -15.32
CA GLU A 115 16.20 -16.72 -16.74
C GLU A 115 17.38 -17.62 -17.19
N PRO A 116 17.51 -17.90 -18.51
CA PRO A 116 18.69 -18.59 -19.04
C PRO A 116 19.99 -17.83 -18.73
N GLY A 117 20.76 -18.32 -17.77
CA GLY A 117 22.06 -17.75 -17.37
C GLY A 117 21.98 -16.73 -16.23
N SER A 118 20.80 -16.45 -15.67
CA SER A 118 20.63 -15.59 -14.49
C SER A 118 19.52 -16.14 -13.60
N LYS A 119 19.80 -16.31 -12.31
CA LYS A 119 18.80 -16.67 -11.30
C LYS A 119 18.69 -15.59 -10.27
N GLN A 120 17.48 -15.16 -9.97
CA GLN A 120 17.19 -14.13 -8.99
C GLN A 120 16.23 -14.65 -7.92
N ARG A 121 16.52 -14.30 -6.67
CA ARG A 121 15.66 -14.54 -5.52
C ARG A 121 15.59 -13.28 -4.70
N ILE A 122 14.39 -12.74 -4.54
CA ILE A 122 14.16 -11.51 -3.81
C ILE A 122 13.28 -11.83 -2.62
N HIS A 123 13.73 -11.44 -1.43
CA HIS A 123 12.92 -11.43 -0.24
C HIS A 123 12.61 -9.99 0.10
N SER A 124 11.35 -9.58 0.07
CA SER A 124 10.90 -8.35 0.70
C SER A 124 10.22 -8.69 2.02
N ALA A 125 10.57 -7.98 3.09
CA ALA A 125 10.15 -8.32 4.44
C ALA A 125 9.79 -7.08 5.24
N GLY A 126 8.68 -7.15 5.96
CA GLY A 126 8.11 -6.03 6.69
C GLY A 126 7.11 -5.26 5.82
N GLU A 127 7.53 -4.84 4.62
CA GLU A 127 6.71 -4.11 3.62
C GLU A 127 5.68 -3.14 4.27
N PRO A 128 6.09 -2.27 5.22
CA PRO A 128 5.11 -1.49 5.97
C PRO A 128 4.46 -0.45 5.06
N LEU A 129 3.14 -0.47 4.98
CA LEU A 129 2.30 0.57 4.39
C LEU A 129 1.46 1.21 5.50
N LEU A 130 1.74 2.48 5.77
CA LEU A 130 0.98 3.33 6.67
C LEU A 130 -0.10 4.05 5.87
N ARG A 131 -1.36 3.90 6.26
CA ARG A 131 -2.53 4.57 5.68
C ARG A 131 -3.22 5.38 6.76
N TRP A 132 -3.29 6.69 6.58
CA TRP A 132 -3.81 7.60 7.61
C TRP A 132 -4.88 8.52 7.03
N GLY A 133 -6.12 8.36 7.50
CA GLY A 133 -7.22 9.21 7.09
C GLY A 133 -7.18 10.55 7.81
N MET A 134 -6.95 11.63 7.05
CA MET A 134 -6.62 12.95 7.60
C MET A 134 -7.71 13.96 7.26
N GLY A 135 -8.36 14.52 8.29
CA GLY A 135 -9.28 15.65 8.18
C GLY A 135 -10.65 15.37 7.56
N ALA A 136 -10.78 14.37 6.68
CA ALA A 136 -12.04 13.99 6.03
C ALA A 136 -12.07 12.49 5.72
N ASP A 137 -13.26 11.90 5.62
CA ASP A 137 -13.41 10.48 5.30
C ASP A 137 -12.86 10.15 3.91
N TRP A 138 -12.97 11.06 2.95
CA TRP A 138 -12.50 10.87 1.58
C TRP A 138 -11.00 11.09 1.37
N LEU A 139 -10.21 11.41 2.40
CA LEU A 139 -8.80 11.77 2.27
C LEU A 139 -7.88 10.87 3.12
N GLU A 140 -6.97 10.16 2.46
CA GLU A 140 -5.99 9.27 3.10
C GLU A 140 -4.57 9.62 2.63
N LEU A 141 -3.65 9.76 3.58
CA LEU A 141 -2.21 9.83 3.34
C LEU A 141 -1.59 8.43 3.43
N ARG A 142 -0.63 8.16 2.56
CA ARG A 142 0.03 6.86 2.41
C ARG A 142 1.54 7.03 2.47
N LEU A 143 2.20 6.15 3.21
CA LEU A 143 3.65 6.06 3.29
C LEU A 143 4.04 4.58 3.30
N ALA A 144 4.94 4.16 2.41
CA ALA A 144 5.43 2.79 2.41
C ALA A 144 6.95 2.67 2.27
N LEU A 145 7.49 1.62 2.87
CA LEU A 145 8.89 1.21 2.70
C LEU A 145 8.92 -0.22 2.16
N PHE A 146 9.92 -0.50 1.33
CA PHE A 146 10.13 -1.83 0.77
C PHE A 146 11.54 -2.32 1.10
N PRO A 147 11.77 -2.86 2.31
CA PRO A 147 13.02 -3.53 2.65
C PRO A 147 13.15 -4.80 1.80
N ILE A 148 14.28 -4.96 1.11
CA ILE A 148 14.54 -6.13 0.28
C ILE A 148 15.92 -6.72 0.55
N HIS A 149 16.02 -8.02 0.32
CA HIS A 149 17.26 -8.76 0.21
C HIS A 149 17.22 -9.59 -1.08
N GLN A 150 17.97 -9.13 -2.08
CA GLN A 150 18.08 -9.76 -3.38
C GLN A 150 19.33 -10.62 -3.46
N ARG A 151 19.18 -11.82 -4.00
CA ARG A 151 20.29 -12.70 -4.41
C ARG A 151 20.21 -12.92 -5.91
N THR A 152 21.35 -12.80 -6.58
CA THR A 152 21.48 -13.04 -8.02
C THR A 152 22.64 -14.01 -8.27
N ASP A 153 22.47 -14.95 -9.21
CA ASP A 153 23.51 -15.85 -9.71
C ASP A 153 23.52 -15.80 -11.23
N ASP A 154 24.57 -15.21 -11.80
CA ASP A 154 24.79 -15.04 -13.24
C ASP A 154 25.76 -16.11 -13.81
N GLY A 155 25.88 -17.24 -13.11
CA GLY A 155 26.83 -18.31 -13.44
C GLY A 155 28.24 -18.10 -12.85
N SER A 156 28.50 -16.95 -12.23
CA SER A 156 29.73 -16.70 -11.45
C SER A 156 29.59 -17.02 -9.95
N GLY A 157 28.40 -17.43 -9.52
CA GLY A 157 28.04 -17.70 -8.12
C GLY A 157 27.12 -16.63 -7.53
N TRP A 158 26.61 -16.90 -6.33
CA TRP A 158 25.63 -16.01 -5.69
C TRP A 158 26.26 -14.70 -5.19
N ARG A 159 25.71 -13.58 -5.66
CA ARG A 159 25.87 -12.24 -5.07
C ARG A 159 24.59 -11.82 -4.34
N SER A 160 24.72 -10.98 -3.32
CA SER A 160 23.59 -10.48 -2.54
C SER A 160 23.65 -8.97 -2.36
N ILE A 161 22.48 -8.34 -2.44
CA ILE A 161 22.25 -6.91 -2.16
C ILE A 161 21.12 -6.85 -1.13
N GLY A 162 21.27 -6.00 -0.12
CA GLY A 162 20.25 -5.80 0.89
C GLY A 162 20.12 -4.33 1.25
N GLY A 163 18.91 -3.91 1.58
CA GLY A 163 18.60 -2.54 1.97
C GLY A 163 17.12 -2.26 1.85
N THR A 164 16.78 -0.99 1.67
CA THR A 164 15.41 -0.54 1.36
C THR A 164 15.40 0.09 -0.02
N GLU A 165 14.32 -0.10 -0.74
CA GLU A 165 14.00 0.71 -1.92
C GLU A 165 13.60 2.13 -1.52
N ASP A 166 13.33 2.96 -2.52
CA ASP A 166 12.91 4.34 -2.37
C ASP A 166 11.58 4.45 -1.60
N LEU A 167 11.47 5.49 -0.75
CA LEU A 167 10.27 5.74 0.06
C LEU A 167 9.09 6.04 -0.85
N TYR A 168 7.99 5.33 -0.66
CA TYR A 168 6.72 5.64 -1.33
C TYR A 168 5.92 6.62 -0.49
N LEU A 169 5.42 7.66 -1.15
CA LEU A 169 4.47 8.62 -0.60
C LEU A 169 3.25 8.68 -1.52
N GLY A 170 2.06 8.71 -0.93
CA GLY A 170 0.82 8.81 -1.70
C GLY A 170 -0.28 9.55 -0.95
N THR A 171 -1.24 10.04 -1.71
CA THR A 171 -2.50 10.59 -1.21
C THR A 171 -3.63 9.93 -1.98
N LYS A 172 -4.49 9.19 -1.30
CA LYS A 172 -5.72 8.59 -1.84
C LYS A 172 -6.89 9.52 -1.57
N ILE A 173 -7.67 9.76 -2.61
CA ILE A 173 -8.86 10.63 -2.61
C ILE A 173 -10.03 9.78 -3.07
N ALA A 174 -10.97 9.46 -2.17
CA ALA A 174 -12.22 8.80 -2.53
C ALA A 174 -13.08 9.77 -3.35
N LEU A 175 -13.33 9.43 -4.60
CA LEU A 175 -14.02 10.30 -5.54
C LEU A 175 -15.53 10.06 -5.48
N THR A 176 -16.00 8.84 -5.67
CA THR A 176 -17.45 8.54 -5.72
C THR A 176 -17.73 7.22 -5.02
N SER A 177 -18.87 7.12 -4.33
CA SER A 177 -19.40 5.83 -3.90
C SER A 177 -19.95 5.05 -5.09
N GLN A 178 -20.12 3.74 -4.94
CA GLN A 178 -20.85 2.93 -5.90
C GLN A 178 -22.32 3.34 -5.96
N GLU A 179 -22.88 3.45 -7.16
CA GLU A 179 -24.28 3.81 -7.39
C GLU A 179 -24.87 3.00 -8.55
N CYS A 180 -25.73 2.03 -8.23
CA CYS A 180 -26.30 1.08 -9.19
C CYS A 180 -25.22 0.36 -10.03
N HIS A 181 -24.98 0.82 -11.26
CA HIS A 181 -24.00 0.25 -12.18
C HIS A 181 -22.70 1.08 -12.25
N TRP A 182 -22.68 2.25 -11.62
CA TRP A 182 -21.49 3.10 -11.57
C TRP A 182 -20.58 2.67 -10.43
N PRO A 183 -19.27 2.54 -10.68
CA PRO A 183 -18.33 2.04 -9.68
C PRO A 183 -18.14 3.01 -8.52
N GLU A 184 -17.71 2.47 -7.38
CA GLU A 184 -16.94 3.24 -6.43
C GLU A 184 -15.61 3.62 -7.08
N THR A 185 -15.15 4.85 -6.92
CA THR A 185 -13.88 5.30 -7.52
C THR A 185 -13.03 6.09 -6.55
N ALA A 186 -11.71 5.94 -6.69
CA ALA A 186 -10.72 6.75 -5.99
C ALA A 186 -9.52 7.05 -6.88
N LEU A 187 -8.78 8.09 -6.50
CA LEU A 187 -7.54 8.48 -7.15
C LEU A 187 -6.42 8.49 -6.12
N ILE A 188 -5.32 7.81 -6.42
CA ILE A 188 -4.07 7.95 -5.69
C ILE A 188 -3.15 8.82 -6.53
N VAL A 189 -2.66 9.91 -5.94
CA VAL A 189 -1.50 10.64 -6.46
C VAL A 189 -0.30 10.21 -5.63
N GLN A 190 0.75 9.74 -6.28
CA GLN A 190 1.86 9.07 -5.62
C GLN A 190 3.22 9.47 -6.18
N ALA A 191 4.28 9.19 -5.42
CA ALA A 191 5.66 9.26 -5.88
C ALA A 191 6.56 8.34 -5.06
N THR A 192 7.62 7.80 -5.67
CA THR A 192 8.78 7.30 -4.93
C THR A 192 9.84 8.40 -4.82
N VAL A 193 10.43 8.53 -3.63
CA VAL A 193 11.43 9.55 -3.29
C VAL A 193 12.77 8.87 -3.05
N PRO A 194 13.89 9.41 -3.58
CA PRO A 194 15.18 8.71 -3.62
C PRO A 194 15.90 8.64 -2.26
N THR A 195 15.34 7.90 -1.32
CA THR A 195 15.85 7.64 0.03
C THR A 195 16.37 6.21 0.19
N GLY A 196 16.26 5.39 -0.86
CA GLY A 196 16.67 3.99 -0.87
C GLY A 196 18.18 3.81 -0.69
N SER A 197 18.57 2.57 -0.45
CA SER A 197 19.98 2.19 -0.35
C SER A 197 20.69 2.36 -1.70
N ASN A 198 22.01 2.60 -1.71
CA ASN A 198 22.77 2.98 -2.92
C ASN A 198 22.56 2.12 -4.18
N GLN A 199 22.26 0.83 -4.03
CA GLN A 199 22.02 -0.12 -5.13
C GLN A 199 20.53 -0.37 -5.41
N LEU A 200 19.64 0.25 -4.63
CA LEU A 200 18.19 0.05 -4.60
C LEU A 200 17.42 1.37 -4.76
N THR A 201 18.11 2.47 -5.07
CA THR A 201 17.52 3.80 -5.29
C THR A 201 17.64 4.18 -6.75
N ASN A 202 16.57 4.77 -7.29
CA ASN A 202 16.55 5.32 -8.65
C ASN A 202 17.24 6.68 -8.74
N ARG A 203 17.56 7.32 -7.61
CA ARG A 203 18.18 8.66 -7.53
C ARG A 203 17.38 9.78 -8.22
N ASP A 204 16.11 9.55 -8.50
CA ASP A 204 15.17 10.53 -9.02
C ASP A 204 13.83 10.39 -8.28
N VAL A 205 13.04 11.46 -8.27
CA VAL A 205 11.65 11.40 -7.82
C VAL A 205 10.81 10.88 -8.97
N LEU A 206 10.09 9.79 -8.73
CA LEU A 206 9.28 9.12 -9.74
C LEU A 206 7.79 9.31 -9.40
N PRO A 207 7.13 10.34 -9.95
CA PRO A 207 5.72 10.58 -9.71
C PRO A 207 4.85 9.58 -10.47
N GLY A 208 3.63 9.39 -9.98
CA GLY A 208 2.63 8.57 -10.63
C GLY A 208 1.22 8.90 -10.17
N VAL A 209 0.27 8.28 -10.85
CA VAL A 209 -1.15 8.36 -10.55
C VAL A 209 -1.78 6.99 -10.73
N ASN A 210 -2.72 6.65 -9.85
CA ASN A 210 -3.46 5.39 -9.90
C ASN A 210 -4.95 5.67 -9.74
N LEU A 211 -5.76 5.33 -10.75
CA LEU A 211 -7.21 5.40 -10.73
C LEU A 211 -7.76 4.03 -10.33
N LEU A 212 -8.55 4.01 -9.26
CA LEU A 212 -9.18 2.82 -8.69
C LEU A 212 -10.66 2.83 -8.98
N TYR A 213 -11.21 1.66 -9.27
CA TYR A 213 -12.64 1.46 -9.48
C TYR A 213 -13.08 0.07 -9.05
N SER A 214 -14.22 0.00 -8.37
CA SER A 214 -14.75 -1.27 -7.89
C SER A 214 -16.28 -1.34 -7.96
N TRP A 215 -16.77 -2.59 -7.92
CA TRP A 215 -18.18 -2.92 -7.83
C TRP A 215 -18.40 -4.06 -6.84
N GLU A 216 -19.19 -3.83 -5.81
CA GLU A 216 -19.90 -4.86 -5.06
C GLU A 216 -21.07 -5.36 -5.93
N LEU A 217 -20.95 -6.57 -6.47
CA LEU A 217 -21.98 -7.14 -7.34
C LEU A 217 -23.13 -7.75 -6.54
N ASN A 218 -22.81 -8.29 -5.37
CA ASN A 218 -23.72 -8.83 -4.37
C ASN A 218 -22.98 -9.01 -3.03
N GLU A 219 -23.64 -9.58 -2.03
CA GLU A 219 -23.12 -9.79 -0.67
C GLU A 219 -21.88 -10.68 -0.57
N SER A 220 -21.41 -11.30 -1.65
CA SER A 220 -20.25 -12.21 -1.60
C SER A 220 -19.32 -12.10 -2.81
N VAL A 221 -19.58 -11.18 -3.73
CA VAL A 221 -18.77 -11.02 -4.95
C VAL A 221 -18.52 -9.54 -5.20
N ALA A 222 -17.25 -9.18 -5.26
CA ALA A 222 -16.80 -7.87 -5.69
C ALA A 222 -15.83 -7.96 -6.87
N LEU A 223 -15.81 -6.90 -7.68
CA LEU A 223 -14.85 -6.69 -8.75
C LEU A 223 -14.07 -5.43 -8.45
N GLY A 224 -12.77 -5.46 -8.69
CA GLY A 224 -11.90 -4.29 -8.60
C GLY A 224 -11.03 -4.14 -9.83
N GLY A 225 -10.54 -2.94 -10.07
CA GLY A 225 -9.52 -2.68 -11.06
C GLY A 225 -8.75 -1.40 -10.75
N SER A 226 -7.52 -1.36 -11.25
CA SER A 226 -6.66 -0.19 -11.15
C SER A 226 -6.05 0.13 -12.51
N THR A 227 -5.93 1.41 -12.82
CA THR A 227 -5.19 1.91 -13.98
C THR A 227 -4.19 2.95 -13.51
N GLN A 228 -2.91 2.66 -13.70
CA GLN A 228 -1.81 3.47 -13.21
C GLN A 228 -0.98 4.03 -14.36
N ALA A 229 -0.41 5.22 -14.13
CA ALA A 229 0.66 5.76 -14.95
C ALA A 229 1.75 6.29 -14.03
N ASN A 230 2.90 5.64 -14.03
CA ASN A 230 4.04 5.96 -13.18
C ASN A 230 5.24 6.33 -14.04
N ARG A 231 6.04 7.28 -13.59
CA ARG A 231 7.38 7.46 -14.12
C ARG A 231 8.26 6.33 -13.61
N ALA A 232 9.09 5.75 -14.46
CA ALA A 232 10.04 4.70 -14.09
C ALA A 232 11.39 4.94 -14.76
N ILE A 233 12.44 4.26 -14.29
CA ILE A 233 13.79 4.33 -14.87
C ILE A 233 14.12 2.99 -15.51
N ASP A 234 14.56 3.01 -16.77
CA ASP A 234 14.99 1.82 -17.49
C ASP A 234 16.32 1.30 -16.90
N GLY A 235 16.35 0.03 -16.50
CA GLY A 235 17.53 -0.57 -15.86
C GLY A 235 18.75 -0.71 -16.78
N GLY A 236 18.55 -0.74 -18.10
CA GLY A 236 19.60 -0.88 -19.10
C GLY A 236 20.17 0.46 -19.56
N SER A 237 19.31 1.43 -19.89
CA SER A 237 19.74 2.74 -20.39
C SER A 237 19.87 3.82 -19.30
N GLY A 238 19.18 3.66 -18.17
CA GLY A 238 19.07 4.68 -17.13
C GLY A 238 18.15 5.85 -17.50
N GLU A 239 17.49 5.79 -18.65
CA GLU A 239 16.55 6.81 -19.11
C GLU A 239 15.18 6.63 -18.47
N ALA A 240 14.45 7.73 -18.32
CA ALA A 240 13.09 7.68 -17.76
C ALA A 240 12.07 7.28 -18.83
N TYR A 241 11.12 6.43 -18.45
CA TYR A 241 9.98 6.05 -19.27
C TYR A 241 8.67 6.17 -18.48
N SER A 242 7.54 5.97 -19.16
CA SER A 242 6.23 5.90 -18.50
C SER A 242 5.78 4.45 -18.43
N GLU A 243 5.59 3.94 -17.23
CA GLU A 243 5.01 2.63 -16.99
C GLU A 243 3.51 2.77 -16.78
N ILE A 244 2.74 2.12 -17.66
CA ILE A 244 1.30 1.99 -17.49
C ILE A 244 1.04 0.64 -16.84
N ALA A 245 0.40 0.62 -15.67
CA ALA A 245 -0.04 -0.62 -15.05
C ALA A 245 -1.56 -0.74 -15.12
N GLN A 246 -2.05 -1.96 -15.33
CA GLN A 246 -3.47 -2.27 -15.35
C GLN A 246 -3.71 -3.54 -14.56
N SER A 247 -4.74 -3.54 -13.72
CA SER A 247 -5.16 -4.73 -12.98
C SER A 247 -6.67 -4.93 -13.01
N ALA A 248 -7.09 -6.17 -12.77
CA ALA A 248 -8.47 -6.56 -12.55
C ALA A 248 -8.51 -7.72 -11.56
N THR A 249 -9.29 -7.56 -10.50
CA THR A 249 -9.42 -8.53 -9.39
C THR A 249 -10.88 -8.93 -9.22
N VAL A 250 -11.10 -10.19 -8.85
CA VAL A 250 -12.39 -10.71 -8.40
C VAL A 250 -12.21 -11.20 -6.98
N VAL A 251 -13.02 -10.65 -6.07
CA VAL A 251 -13.02 -11.01 -4.65
C VAL A 251 -14.30 -11.77 -4.33
N LEU A 252 -14.16 -12.85 -3.57
CA LEU A 252 -15.20 -13.78 -3.17
C LEU A 252 -15.19 -13.98 -1.66
N ASP A 253 -16.29 -13.65 -1.00
CA ASP A 253 -16.46 -13.97 0.42
C ASP A 253 -16.92 -15.41 0.56
N LEU A 254 -16.04 -16.25 1.10
CA LEU A 254 -16.33 -17.67 1.35
C LEU A 254 -17.10 -17.86 2.67
N SER A 255 -16.94 -16.91 3.61
CA SER A 255 -17.66 -16.79 4.87
C SER A 255 -17.41 -15.40 5.48
N ASP A 256 -18.08 -15.05 6.58
CA ASP A 256 -17.88 -13.79 7.32
C ASP A 256 -16.44 -13.49 7.76
N ARG A 257 -15.52 -14.47 7.67
CA ARG A 257 -14.12 -14.30 8.08
C ARG A 257 -13.08 -14.79 7.07
N VAL A 258 -13.52 -15.35 5.94
CA VAL A 258 -12.61 -15.92 4.96
C VAL A 258 -13.00 -15.41 3.59
N GLY A 259 -12.12 -14.62 2.99
CA GLY A 259 -12.23 -14.18 1.61
C GLY A 259 -11.23 -14.91 0.72
N MET A 260 -11.49 -14.89 -0.57
CA MET A 260 -10.59 -15.36 -1.63
C MET A 260 -10.56 -14.32 -2.73
N PHE A 261 -9.43 -14.15 -3.39
CA PHE A 261 -9.36 -13.32 -4.58
C PHE A 261 -8.56 -14.01 -5.68
N THR A 262 -8.81 -13.58 -6.92
CA THR A 262 -7.97 -13.87 -8.07
C THR A 262 -7.78 -12.60 -8.86
N GLU A 263 -6.56 -12.32 -9.28
CA GLU A 263 -6.22 -11.09 -9.96
C GLU A 263 -5.35 -11.36 -11.19
N TRP A 264 -5.58 -10.55 -12.21
CA TRP A 264 -4.66 -10.34 -13.31
C TRP A 264 -4.13 -8.91 -13.23
N PHE A 265 -2.82 -8.74 -13.40
CA PHE A 265 -2.23 -7.42 -13.60
C PHE A 265 -1.12 -7.46 -14.64
N ALA A 266 -0.83 -6.28 -15.20
CA ALA A 266 0.17 -6.13 -16.24
C ALA A 266 0.85 -4.77 -16.16
N MET A 267 2.12 -4.74 -16.57
CA MET A 267 2.94 -3.53 -16.67
C MET A 267 3.35 -3.35 -18.13
N PHE A 268 3.06 -2.16 -18.66
CA PHE A 268 3.29 -1.78 -20.05
C PHE A 268 4.29 -0.61 -20.07
N PRO A 269 5.58 -0.89 -20.29
CA PRO A 269 6.57 0.16 -20.42
C PRO A 269 6.37 0.90 -21.75
N ASN A 270 6.10 2.19 -21.69
CA ASN A 270 5.96 3.07 -22.85
C ASN A 270 7.19 3.98 -22.95
N GLY A 271 7.99 3.77 -23.99
CA GLY A 271 9.22 4.52 -24.24
C GLY A 271 10.45 3.98 -23.51
N ALA A 272 10.41 2.76 -22.96
CA ALA A 272 11.58 2.09 -22.41
C ALA A 272 12.43 1.44 -23.52
N ASP A 273 13.73 1.27 -23.23
CA ASP A 273 14.68 0.65 -24.17
C ASP A 273 14.80 -0.86 -23.95
N THR A 274 14.75 -1.29 -22.68
CA THR A 274 14.98 -2.68 -22.28
C THR A 274 13.83 -3.29 -21.49
N ALA A 275 13.05 -2.48 -20.77
CA ALA A 275 11.86 -2.99 -20.07
C ALA A 275 10.84 -3.56 -21.06
N GLN A 276 10.25 -4.71 -20.72
CA GLN A 276 9.30 -5.43 -21.56
C GLN A 276 7.93 -5.46 -20.90
N VAL A 277 6.88 -5.72 -21.70
CA VAL A 277 5.53 -5.89 -21.15
C VAL A 277 5.52 -7.15 -20.28
N GLU A 278 4.98 -7.02 -19.08
CA GLU A 278 4.86 -8.11 -18.11
C GLU A 278 3.38 -8.38 -17.83
N HIS A 279 3.03 -9.66 -17.71
CA HIS A 279 1.69 -10.09 -17.33
C HIS A 279 1.80 -11.06 -16.16
N TYR A 280 0.92 -10.92 -15.19
CA TYR A 280 0.87 -11.73 -13.99
C TYR A 280 -0.54 -12.22 -13.73
N LEU A 281 -0.63 -13.39 -13.10
CA LEU A 281 -1.85 -13.90 -12.51
C LEU A 281 -1.55 -14.36 -11.10
N ASP A 282 -2.38 -13.98 -10.14
CA ASP A 282 -2.27 -14.43 -8.77
C ASP A 282 -3.64 -14.62 -8.11
N GLY A 283 -3.56 -15.08 -6.87
CA GLY A 283 -4.71 -15.24 -6.01
C GLY A 283 -4.28 -15.65 -4.62
N GLY A 284 -5.25 -15.68 -3.73
CA GLY A 284 -4.97 -15.91 -2.33
C GLY A 284 -6.20 -15.87 -1.46
N PHE A 285 -5.96 -15.89 -0.15
CA PHE A 285 -6.99 -15.91 0.87
C PHE A 285 -6.74 -14.82 1.90
N THR A 286 -7.83 -14.22 2.36
CA THR A 286 -7.85 -13.29 3.49
C THR A 286 -8.57 -13.95 4.66
N PHE A 287 -8.08 -13.67 5.87
CA PHE A 287 -8.60 -14.21 7.12
C PHE A 287 -8.82 -13.08 8.10
N LEU A 288 -10.09 -12.81 8.41
CA LEU A 288 -10.48 -11.81 9.38
C LEU A 288 -10.34 -12.39 10.80
N LEU A 289 -9.39 -11.86 11.57
CA LEU A 289 -9.20 -12.22 12.98
C LEU A 289 -10.13 -11.40 13.87
N SER A 290 -10.38 -10.15 13.48
CA SER A 290 -11.41 -9.24 14.00
C SER A 290 -11.73 -8.18 12.94
N ASN A 291 -12.74 -7.34 13.15
CA ASN A 291 -13.05 -6.24 12.21
C ASN A 291 -11.89 -5.25 12.04
N ASP A 292 -10.83 -5.33 12.85
CA ASP A 292 -9.67 -4.44 12.81
C ASP A 292 -8.36 -5.17 12.54
N VAL A 293 -8.39 -6.50 12.31
CA VAL A 293 -7.19 -7.30 12.06
C VAL A 293 -7.45 -8.35 10.98
N GLN A 294 -6.69 -8.29 9.89
CA GLN A 294 -6.71 -9.26 8.80
C GLN A 294 -5.32 -9.87 8.59
N PHE A 295 -5.30 -11.17 8.37
CA PHE A 295 -4.13 -11.90 7.87
C PHE A 295 -4.40 -12.35 6.43
N ASP A 296 -3.38 -12.34 5.58
CA ASP A 296 -3.51 -12.76 4.18
C ASP A 296 -2.36 -13.66 3.74
N VAL A 297 -2.63 -14.47 2.72
CA VAL A 297 -1.63 -15.22 1.96
C VAL A 297 -1.96 -15.16 0.48
N ARG A 298 -0.93 -15.08 -0.35
CA ARG A 298 -1.07 -15.09 -1.82
C ARG A 298 0.06 -15.83 -2.51
N ALA A 299 -0.20 -16.24 -3.74
CA ALA A 299 0.81 -16.71 -4.66
C ALA A 299 0.40 -16.41 -6.11
N GLY A 300 1.38 -16.14 -6.95
CA GLY A 300 1.20 -15.79 -8.35
C GLY A 300 2.37 -16.18 -9.22
N TYR A 301 2.18 -16.04 -10.53
CA TYR A 301 3.17 -16.38 -11.54
C TYR A 301 3.12 -15.44 -12.73
N GLY A 302 4.26 -15.26 -13.38
CA GLY A 302 4.37 -14.56 -14.65
C GLY A 302 3.72 -15.36 -15.78
N MET A 303 2.91 -14.68 -16.60
CA MET A 303 2.23 -15.25 -17.75
C MET A 303 3.06 -15.16 -19.04
N ASN A 304 4.20 -14.47 -19.01
CA ASN A 304 5.12 -14.33 -20.14
C ASN A 304 6.58 -14.28 -19.66
N ARG A 305 7.53 -14.42 -20.61
CA ARG A 305 8.97 -14.53 -20.30
C ARG A 305 9.61 -13.27 -19.70
N ALA A 306 8.94 -12.12 -19.81
CA ALA A 306 9.44 -10.88 -19.22
C ALA A 306 9.07 -10.76 -17.74
N ALA A 307 8.01 -11.44 -17.31
CA ALA A 307 7.52 -11.41 -15.95
C ALA A 307 8.31 -12.41 -15.09
N ALA A 308 8.49 -12.08 -13.81
CA ALA A 308 9.08 -13.00 -12.84
C ALA A 308 8.27 -14.32 -12.79
N ASP A 309 8.97 -15.44 -12.75
CA ASP A 309 8.37 -16.78 -12.83
C ASP A 309 7.32 -17.03 -11.74
N PHE A 310 7.63 -16.63 -10.51
CA PHE A 310 6.79 -16.93 -9.35
C PHE A 310 6.97 -15.93 -8.22
N PHE A 311 5.88 -15.63 -7.53
CA PHE A 311 5.93 -14.97 -6.24
C PHE A 311 4.94 -15.57 -5.24
N ALA A 312 5.25 -15.44 -3.96
CA ALA A 312 4.35 -15.78 -2.87
C ALA A 312 4.56 -14.85 -1.70
N GLY A 313 3.49 -14.59 -0.96
CA GLY A 313 3.57 -13.69 0.17
C GLY A 313 2.53 -13.96 1.24
N ALA A 314 2.73 -13.31 2.38
CA ALA A 314 1.79 -13.27 3.47
C ALA A 314 1.83 -11.88 4.11
N GLY A 315 0.72 -11.47 4.70
CA GLY A 315 0.56 -10.12 5.26
C GLY A 315 -0.29 -10.08 6.51
N LEU A 316 -0.16 -8.97 7.23
CA LEU A 316 -0.96 -8.64 8.40
C LEU A 316 -1.33 -7.17 8.36
N SER A 317 -2.62 -6.88 8.44
CA SER A 317 -3.16 -5.52 8.43
C SER A 317 -3.89 -5.25 9.74
N ILE A 318 -3.64 -4.08 10.33
CA ILE A 318 -4.20 -3.67 11.62
C ILE A 318 -4.75 -2.26 11.51
N ARG A 319 -6.00 -2.06 11.94
CA ARG A 319 -6.69 -0.77 11.98
C ARG A 319 -6.76 -0.23 13.41
N PHE A 320 -6.47 1.05 13.57
CA PHE A 320 -6.52 1.82 14.81
C PHE A 320 -7.49 2.99 14.63
N LYS A 321 -8.41 3.15 15.58
CA LYS A 321 -9.45 4.17 15.61
C LYS A 321 -9.28 5.07 16.83
#